data_AF-A0A7X7F0X9-F1
#
_entry.id   AF-A0A7X7F0X9-F1
#
_cell.length_a   1.000
_cell.length_b   1.000
_cell.length_c   1.000
_cell.angle_alpha   90.00
_cell.angle_beta   90.00
_cell.angle_gamma   90.00
#
_symmetry.space_group_name_H-M   'P 1'
#
loop_
_entity.id
_entity.type
_entity.pdbx_description
1 polymer ?
#
loop_
_entity_poly.entity_id
_entity_poly.type
_entity_poly.pdbx_seq_one_letter_code
_entity_poly.pdbx_strand_id
1 'polypeptide(L)' 'MDLGNWRLDTVDGGEFMLDGGACFGVVPKTVWSKTFPSDGDNRIRLASNCVLARDGKR' A
#
# COMPACT_ATOMS: atom_id res chain seq x y z
N MET A 1 6.96 -5.11 -14.37
CA MET A 1 5.79 -5.25 -15.25
C MET A 1 6.07 -4.46 -16.52
N ASP A 2 5.78 -5.02 -17.67
CA ASP A 2 5.88 -4.29 -18.94
C ASP A 2 4.48 -3.79 -19.35
N LEU A 3 4.37 -2.52 -19.72
CA LEU A 3 3.14 -1.86 -20.13
C LEU A 3 3.37 -1.04 -21.41
N GLY A 4 3.10 -1.64 -22.57
CA GLY A 4 3.42 -1.04 -23.86
C GLY A 4 4.92 -0.82 -24.01
N ASN A 5 5.35 0.41 -24.30
CA ASN A 5 6.76 0.80 -24.35
C ASN A 5 7.36 1.09 -22.96
N TRP A 6 6.60 0.98 -21.87
CA TRP A 6 7.08 1.30 -20.53
C TRP A 6 7.49 0.06 -19.76
N ARG A 7 8.59 0.17 -19.02
CA ARG A 7 8.94 -0.77 -17.97
C ARG A 7 8.63 -0.17 -16.60
N LEU A 8 7.79 -0.87 -15.84
CA LEU A 8 7.39 -0.50 -14.48
C LEU A 8 8.06 -1.44 -13.48
N ASP A 9 8.84 -0.90 -12.57
CA ASP A 9 9.44 -1.65 -11.46
C ASP A 9 8.92 -1.10 -10.14
N THR A 10 8.62 -1.99 -9.19
CA THR A 10 8.29 -1.56 -7.83
C THR A 10 9.60 -1.28 -7.08
N VAL A 11 9.66 -0.12 -6.44
CA VAL A 11 10.76 0.26 -5.55
C VAL A 11 10.23 0.16 -4.12
N ASP A 12 10.86 -0.68 -3.32
CA ASP A 12 10.54 -0.87 -1.90
C ASP A 12 10.97 0.38 -1.12
N GLY A 13 9.99 1.09 -0.57
CA GLY A 13 10.20 2.26 0.30
C GLY A 13 10.00 1.93 1.78
N GLY A 14 9.97 0.65 2.15
CA GLY A 14 9.78 0.17 3.51
C GLY A 14 8.32 -0.04 3.91
N GLU A 15 8.17 -0.49 5.16
CA GLU A 15 6.87 -0.74 5.79
C GLU A 15 6.71 0.09 7.05
N PHE A 16 5.48 0.46 7.36
CA PHE A 16 5.13 1.19 8.56
C PHE A 16 3.76 0.77 9.11
N MET A 17 3.54 1.07 10.38
CA MET A 17 2.29 0.81 11.09
C MET A 17 1.52 2.12 11.21
N LEU A 18 0.26 2.12 10.79
CA LEU A 18 -0.62 3.29 10.86
C LEU A 18 -1.96 2.91 11.48
N ASP A 19 -2.60 3.83 12.21
CA ASP A 19 -3.93 3.59 12.75
C ASP A 19 -4.92 3.21 11.63
N GLY A 20 -5.56 2.05 11.78
CA GLY A 20 -6.48 1.52 10.78
C GLY A 20 -7.73 2.38 10.64
N GLY A 21 -8.21 2.99 11.73
CA GLY A 21 -9.34 3.91 11.70
C GLY A 21 -9.05 5.15 10.84
N ALA A 22 -7.86 5.72 10.97
CA ALA A 22 -7.40 6.84 10.15
C ALA A 22 -7.31 6.48 8.65
N CYS A 23 -6.94 5.25 8.31
CA CYS A 23 -6.87 4.78 6.92
C CYS A 23 -8.25 4.58 6.29
N PHE A 24 -9.20 4.06 7.06
CA PHE A 24 -10.51 3.64 6.55
C PHE A 24 -11.65 4.63 6.85
N GLY A 25 -11.38 5.67 7.63
CA GLY A 25 -12.32 6.75 7.93
C GLY A 25 -13.63 6.25 8.53
N VAL A 26 -14.73 6.45 7.79
CA VAL A 26 -16.09 6.09 8.24
C VAL A 26 -16.39 4.59 8.19
N VAL A 27 -15.54 3.77 7.55
CA VAL A 27 -15.80 2.34 7.43
C VAL A 27 -15.61 1.66 8.80
N PRO A 28 -16.59 0.88 9.30
CA PRO A 28 -16.49 0.24 10.60
C PRO A 28 -15.34 -0.77 10.69
N LYS A 29 -14.67 -0.83 11.84
CA LYS A 29 -13.59 -1.81 12.11
C LYS A 29 -13.98 -3.23 11.81
N THR A 30 -15.19 -3.63 12.18
CA THR A 30 -15.73 -4.97 11.92
C THR A 30 -15.80 -5.34 10.43
N VAL A 31 -15.77 -4.36 9.53
CA VAL A 31 -15.75 -4.57 8.08
C VAL A 31 -14.31 -4.61 7.56
N TRP A 32 -13.53 -3.54 7.76
CA TRP A 32 -12.19 -3.45 7.16
C TRP A 32 -11.17 -4.39 7.80
N SER A 33 -11.33 -4.75 9.08
CA SER A 33 -10.36 -5.62 9.78
C SER A 33 -10.39 -7.07 9.28
N LYS A 34 -11.39 -7.44 8.47
CA LYS A 34 -11.45 -8.74 7.80
C LYS A 34 -10.36 -8.88 6.73
N THR A 35 -9.95 -7.75 6.12
CA THR A 35 -8.96 -7.71 5.04
C THR A 35 -7.64 -7.11 5.50
N PHE A 36 -7.68 -6.17 6.44
CA PHE A 36 -6.51 -5.51 7.01
C PHE A 36 -6.48 -5.74 8.54
N PRO A 37 -5.96 -6.89 9.01
CA PRO A 37 -5.89 -7.17 10.44
C PRO A 37 -5.08 -6.10 11.17
N SER A 38 -5.62 -5.60 12.28
CA SER A 38 -4.93 -4.63 13.13
C SER A 38 -4.24 -5.32 14.30
N ASP A 39 -3.17 -4.72 14.82
CA ASP A 39 -2.57 -5.12 16.09
C ASP A 39 -3.40 -4.65 17.31
N GLY A 40 -2.84 -4.82 18.51
CA GLY A 40 -3.46 -4.41 19.77
C GLY A 40 -3.64 -2.89 19.93
N ASP A 41 -2.86 -2.09 19.20
CA ASP A 41 -2.93 -0.63 19.20
C ASP A 41 -3.78 -0.10 18.02
N ASN A 42 -4.59 -0.96 17.39
CA ASN A 42 -5.43 -0.64 16.23
C ASN A 42 -4.66 -0.26 14.96
N ARG A 43 -3.37 -0.60 14.85
CA ARG A 43 -2.56 -0.27 13.67
C ARG A 43 -2.58 -1.38 12.64
N ILE A 44 -2.59 -1.00 11.37
CA ILE A 44 -2.41 -1.90 10.22
C ILE A 44 -1.02 -1.72 9.62
N ARG A 45 -0.49 -2.78 9.03
CA ARG A 45 0.79 -2.76 8.31
C ARG A 45 0.56 -2.28 6.88
N LEU A 46 1.29 -1.25 6.49
CA LEU A 46 1.27 -0.66 5.15
C LEU A 46 2.68 -0.63 4.56
N ALA A 47 2.77 -0.69 3.23
CA ALA A 47 4.03 -0.57 2.49
C ALA A 47 4.05 0.76 1.73
N SER A 48 5.16 1.49 1.79
CA SER A 48 5.41 2.73 1.05
C SER A 48 6.09 2.43 -0.29
N ASN A 49 5.47 1.57 -1.10
CA ASN A 49 6.01 1.19 -2.41
C ASN A 49 5.88 2.33 -3.43
N CYS A 50 6.96 2.61 -4.15
CA CYS A 50 6.97 3.50 -5.31
C CYS A 50 6.95 2.68 -6.60
N VAL A 51 6.48 3.29 -7.70
CA VAL A 51 6.58 2.70 -9.04
C VAL A 51 7.55 3.53 -9.87
N LEU A 52 8.66 2.91 -10.26
CA LEU A 52 9.61 3.48 -11.22
C LEU A 52 9.15 3.15 -12.64
N ALA A 53 8.74 4.17 -13.39
CA ALA A 53 8.36 4.04 -14.79
C ALA A 53 9.50 4.49 -15.71
N ARG A 54 9.93 3.60 -16.62
CA ARG A 54 10.99 3.86 -17.60
C ARG A 54 10.43 3.75 -19.02
N ASP A 55 10.59 4.79 -19.81
CA ASP A 55 10.20 4.77 -21.23
C ASP A 55 11.25 3.99 -22.03
N GLY A 56 10.86 2.91 -22.68
CA GLY A 56 11.73 2.10 -23.53
C GLY A 56 12.15 2.78 -24.83
N LYS A 57 11.67 4.00 -25.11
CA LYS A 57 12.10 4.82 -26.25
C LYS A 57 13.26 5.78 -25.89
N ARG A 58 13.72 5.80 -24.64
CA ARG A 58 14.81 6.69 -24.20
C ARG A 58 15.82 6.00 -23.29
#